data_AF-A0A137NP89-F1
#
_entry.id   AF-A0A137NP89-F1
#
_cell.length_a   1.000
_cell.length_b   1.000
_cell.length_c   1.000
_cell.angle_alpha   90.00
_cell.angle_beta   90.00
_cell.angle_gamma   90.00
#
_symmetry.space_group_name_H-M   'P 1'
#
loop_
_entity.id
_entity.type
_entity.pdbx_description
1 polymer ?
#
loop_
_entity_poly.entity_id
_entity_poly.type
_entity_poly.pdbx_seq_one_letter_code
_entity_poly.pdbx_strand_id
1 'polypeptide(L)' 'MEKSISLINCSMCKSKRARCGRELPTCSHCLERGMACTYPDKIRRRRANEEGLTSFITKINARSSVIPRKRSSVKSSK' A
#
# COMPACT_ATOMS: atom_id res chain seq x y z
N MET A 1 4.40 -0.68 29.46
CA MET A 1 4.86 -1.68 28.48
C MET A 1 4.52 -1.16 27.10
N GLU A 2 5.50 -0.61 26.39
CA GLU A 2 5.30 -0.14 25.02
C GLU A 2 5.18 -1.35 24.09
N LYS A 3 3.98 -1.63 23.59
CA LYS A 3 3.73 -2.67 22.60
C LYS A 3 4.05 -2.11 21.22
N SER A 4 4.99 -2.71 20.51
CA SER A 4 5.32 -2.35 19.14
C SER A 4 4.15 -2.73 18.20
N ILE A 5 3.55 -1.75 17.53
CA ILE A 5 2.40 -1.94 16.64
C ILE A 5 2.83 -1.72 15.19
N SER A 6 2.47 -2.64 14.30
CA SER A 6 2.66 -2.49 12.87
C SER A 6 1.59 -1.59 12.25
N LEU A 7 1.97 -0.72 11.31
CA LEU A 7 1.02 0.11 10.57
C LEU A 7 0.22 -0.67 9.51
N ILE A 8 0.66 -1.88 9.19
CA ILE A 8 0.08 -2.75 8.17
C ILE A 8 -0.47 -4.03 8.80
N ASN A 9 -1.45 -4.64 8.14
CA ASN A 9 -1.95 -5.95 8.54
C ASN A 9 -0.94 -7.03 8.14
N CYS A 10 -0.82 -8.09 8.96
CA CYS A 10 -0.03 -9.26 8.60
C CYS A 10 -0.60 -9.98 7.36
N SER A 11 0.23 -10.79 6.69
CA SER A 11 -0.12 -11.50 5.47
C SER A 11 -1.37 -12.39 5.64
N MET A 12 -1.48 -13.09 6.78
CA MET A 12 -2.60 -14.00 7.05
C MET A 12 -3.92 -13.26 7.24
N CYS A 13 -3.94 -12.21 8.07
CA CYS A 13 -5.15 -11.40 8.23
C CYS A 13 -5.53 -10.70 6.92
N LYS A 14 -4.55 -10.30 6.10
CA LYS A 14 -4.80 -9.72 4.78
C LYS A 14 -5.43 -10.72 3.81
N SER A 15 -4.93 -11.96 3.76
CA SER A 15 -5.49 -13.02 2.92
C SER A 15 -6.87 -13.48 3.38
N LYS A 16 -7.07 -13.62 4.70
CA LYS A 16 -8.36 -14.01 5.29
C LYS A 16 -9.38 -12.88 5.39
N ARG A 17 -8.99 -11.65 5.01
CA ARG A 17 -9.80 -10.42 5.16
C ARG A 17 -10.32 -10.24 6.60
N ALA A 18 -9.53 -10.68 7.58
CA ALA A 18 -9.87 -10.61 9.00
C ALA A 18 -9.27 -9.35 9.66
N ARG A 19 -9.83 -8.95 10.81
CA ARG A 19 -9.29 -7.84 11.60
C ARG A 19 -7.94 -8.24 12.21
N CYS A 20 -6.90 -7.46 11.93
CA CYS A 20 -5.54 -7.69 12.44
C CYS A 20 -5.31 -6.88 13.72
N GLY A 21 -4.82 -7.52 14.79
CA GLY A 21 -4.43 -6.85 16.04
C GLY A 21 -3.18 -5.98 15.92
N ARG A 22 -2.37 -6.18 14.85
CA ARG A 22 -1.18 -5.40 14.51
C ARG A 22 -0.06 -5.38 15.55
N GLU A 23 -0.19 -6.06 16.68
CA GLU A 23 0.94 -6.19 17.62
C GLU A 23 2.04 -7.09 17.04
N LEU A 24 3.28 -6.79 17.44
CA LEU A 24 4.48 -7.53 17.09
C LEU A 24 4.97 -8.35 18.29
N PRO A 25 5.56 -9.55 18.07
CA PRO A 25 5.84 -10.19 16.77
C PRO A 25 4.62 -10.88 16.13
N THR A 26 3.61 -11.22 16.94
CA THR A 26 2.42 -11.99 16.51
C THR A 26 1.15 -11.22 16.83
N CYS A 27 0.26 -11.06 15.86
CA CYS A 27 -1.04 -10.43 16.12
C CYS A 27 -1.96 -11.32 16.96
N SER A 28 -2.83 -10.74 17.79
CA SER A 28 -3.79 -11.47 18.64
C SER A 28 -4.55 -12.55 17.88
N HIS A 29 -5.03 -12.23 16.67
CA HIS A 29 -5.78 -13.17 15.84
C HIS A 29 -4.98 -14.38 15.38
N CYS A 30 -3.69 -14.20 15.08
CA CYS A 30 -2.83 -15.32 14.69
C CYS A 30 -2.35 -16.11 15.91
N LEU A 31 -2.16 -15.43 17.05
CA LEU A 31 -1.79 -16.04 18.32
C LEU A 31 -2.88 -17.00 18.82
N GLU A 32 -4.13 -16.53 18.87
CA GLU A 32 -5.30 -17.33 19.29
C GLU A 32 -5.53 -18.56 18.41
N ARG A 33 -5.19 -18.46 17.12
CA ARG A 33 -5.37 -19.55 16.15
C ARG A 33 -4.14 -20.43 15.98
N GLY A 34 -3.02 -20.11 16.64
CA GLY A 34 -1.76 -20.83 16.49
C GLY A 34 -1.22 -20.84 15.05
N MET A 35 -1.46 -19.78 14.27
CA MET A 35 -1.01 -19.68 12.87
C MET A 35 0.24 -18.81 12.73
N ALA A 36 1.02 -19.07 11.68
CA ALA A 36 2.20 -18.28 11.35
C ALA A 36 1.82 -16.81 11.03
N CYS A 37 2.35 -15.87 11.82
CA CYS A 37 2.13 -14.44 11.62
C CYS A 37 3.35 -13.80 10.97
N THR A 38 3.22 -13.38 9.71
CA THR A 38 4.30 -12.70 8.99
C THR A 38 3.83 -11.33 8.53
N TYR A 39 4.57 -10.29 8.90
CA TYR A 39 4.36 -8.94 8.38
C TYR A 39 5.27 -8.74 7.16
N PRO A 40 4.75 -8.25 6.03
CA PRO A 40 5.58 -7.99 4.86
C PRO A 40 6.42 -6.72 5.07
N ASP A 41 7.73 -6.80 4.85
CA ASP A 41 8.63 -5.63 4.99
C ASP A 41 8.36 -4.53 3.96
N LYS A 42 7.75 -4.90 2.83
CA LYS A 42 7.49 -3.98 1.72
C LYS A 42 6.00 -3.98 1.39
N ILE A 43 5.41 -2.78 1.44
CA ILE A 43 4.10 -2.56 0.83
C ILE A 43 4.29 -2.71 -0.68
N ARG A 44 3.97 -3.89 -1.20
CA ARG A 44 3.90 -4.12 -2.64
C ARG A 44 2.82 -3.19 -3.19
N ARG A 45 3.23 -2.02 -3.72
CA ARG A 45 2.43 -1.30 -4.71
C ARG A 45 2.17 -2.32 -5.80
N ARG A 46 0.89 -2.51 -6.17
CA ARG A 46 0.47 -3.40 -7.25
C ARG A 46 1.48 -3.21 -8.37
N ARG A 47 2.33 -4.22 -8.63
CA ARG A 47 3.24 -4.17 -9.76
C ARG A 47 2.34 -3.92 -10.96
N ALA A 48 2.50 -2.78 -11.63
CA ALA A 48 2.13 -2.73 -13.02
C ALA A 48 2.99 -3.82 -13.65
N ASN A 49 2.38 -4.96 -14.00
CA ASN A 49 3.02 -5.86 -14.94
C ASN A 49 3.37 -4.98 -16.15
N GLU A 50 4.56 -5.15 -16.73
CA GLU A 50 4.94 -4.42 -17.95
C GLU A 50 3.87 -4.58 -19.06
N GLU A 51 3.14 -5.70 -19.04
CA GLU A 51 2.03 -6.00 -19.95
C GLU A 51 0.75 -5.18 -19.68
N GLY A 52 0.64 -4.54 -18.51
CA GLY A 52 -0.50 -3.68 -18.12
C GLY A 52 -0.19 -2.18 -18.19
N LEU A 53 1.08 -1.78 -18.41
CA LEU A 53 1.46 -0.37 -18.53
C LEU A 53 1.21 0.17 -19.94
N THR A 54 1.40 -0.68 -20.96
CA THR A 54 1.17 -0.32 -22.37
C THR A 54 -0.29 0.04 -22.63
N SER A 55 -1.24 -0.71 -22.07
CA SER A 55 -2.68 -0.49 -22.29
C SER A 55 -3.26 0.78 -21.64
N PHE A 56 -2.60 1.33 -20.60
CA PHE A 56 -2.97 2.63 -20.03
C PHE A 56 -2.34 3.82 -20.77
N ILE A 57 -1.12 3.66 -21.31
CA ILE A 57 -0.43 4.75 -22.03
C ILE A 57 -1.07 4.97 -23.41
N THR A 58 -1.51 3.93 -24.13
CA THR A 58 -2.15 4.09 -25.45
C THR A 58 -3.48 4.84 -25.40
N LYS A 59 -4.16 4.90 -24.24
CA LYS A 59 -5.40 5.68 -24.07
C LYS A 59 -5.17 7.17 -23.79
N ILE A 60 -3.98 7.56 -23.31
CA ILE A 60 -3.66 8.96 -23.00
C ILE A 60 -3.44 9.76 -24.30
N ASN A 61 -2.83 9.14 -25.32
CA ASN A 61 -2.51 9.83 -26.58
C ASN A 61 -3.71 10.06 -27.53
N ALA A 62 -4.88 9.50 -27.23
CA ALA A 62 -6.11 9.72 -28.01
C ALA A 62 -6.99 10.87 -27.50
N ARG A 63 -6.60 11.54 -26.40
CA ARG A 63 -7.33 12.69 -25.85
C ARG A 63 -6.37 13.84 -25.55
N SER A 64 -5.81 14.43 -26.60
CA SER A 64 -5.28 15.80 -26.56
C SER A 64 -6.37 16.76 -26.11
N SER A 65 -6.51 16.97 -24.78
CA SER A 65 -7.19 18.10 -24.12
C SER A 65 -7.08 18.03 -22.57
N VAL A 66 -6.06 17.41 -21.99
CA VAL A 66 -5.88 17.50 -20.52
C VAL A 66 -4.98 18.68 -20.21
N ILE A 67 -5.60 19.81 -19.88
CA ILE A 67 -4.93 21.00 -19.35
C ILE A 67 -4.14 20.58 -18.09
N PRO A 68 -2.81 20.72 -18.06
CA PRO A 68 -2.04 20.44 -16.86
C PRO A 68 -2.36 21.53 -15.82
N ARG A 69 -2.99 21.14 -14.69
CA ARG A 69 -3.12 22.04 -13.54
C ARG A 69 -1.72 22.31 -12.98
N LYS A 70 -1.21 23.52 -13.20
CA LYS A 70 0.03 24.01 -12.61
C LYS A 70 -0.04 23.85 -11.08
N ARG A 71 0.90 23.10 -10.53
CA ARG A 71 1.11 22.98 -9.08
C ARG A 71 1.85 24.23 -8.63
N SER A 72 1.14 25.18 -8.05
CA SER A 72 1.73 26.39 -7.47
C SER A 72 2.66 25.99 -6.32
N SER A 73 3.96 26.11 -6.53
CA SER A 73 4.94 26.08 -5.44
C SER A 73 5.18 27.53 -4.99
N VAL A 74 4.81 27.83 -3.76
CA VAL A 74 4.97 29.14 -3.13
C VAL A 74 6.40 29.25 -2.56
N LYS A 75 6.99 30.45 -2.70
CA LYS A 75 8.07 31.11 -1.91
C LYS A 75 9.45 31.31 -2.56
N SER A 76 9.82 32.59 -2.75
CA SER A 76 11.00 33.28 -2.14
C SER A 76 11.12 34.68 -2.77
N SER A 77 10.83 35.75 -2.03
CA SER A 77 11.79 36.58 -1.26
C SER A 77 12.65 37.51 -2.14
N LYS A 78 12.34 38.81 -2.17
CA LYS A 78 13.22 39.91 -1.73
C LYS A 78 12.46 41.24 -1.76
#